data_AF-A0A382E596-F1
#
_entry.id   AF-A0A382E596-F1
#
_cell.length_a   1.000
_cell.length_b   1.000
_cell.length_c   1.000
_cell.angle_alpha   90.00
_cell.angle_beta   90.00
_cell.angle_gamma   90.00
#
_symmetry.space_group_name_H-M   'P 1'
#
loop_
_entity.id
_entity.type
_entity.pdbx_description
1 polymer ?
#
loop_
_entity_poly.entity_id
_entity_poly.type
_entity_poly.pdbx_seq_one_letter_code
_entity_poly.pdbx_strand_id
1 'polypeptide(L)'
;DCGNFQPVPEVVPEVEKSDDEEESEEYTGPICEKCESQRLILIEQIQYEHKLALDHVRIMAQATIKQANQIIEKVIELEHVNDYYAAKIADVLPMHPDDVRSIFARERFSLGHDEIDSIISAVTETMEV
;
A
#
# COMPACT_ATOMS: atom_id res chain seq x y z
N ASP A 1 11.58 18.86 -23.76
CA ASP A 1 11.43 19.53 -22.46
C ASP A 1 11.42 18.49 -21.37
N CYS A 2 12.24 18.68 -20.33
CA CYS A 2 12.04 17.97 -19.08
C CYS A 2 10.61 18.26 -18.60
N GLY A 3 9.84 17.19 -18.32
CA GLY A 3 8.39 17.26 -18.11
C GLY A 3 7.95 18.41 -17.22
N ASN A 4 6.80 18.99 -17.54
CA ASN A 4 6.23 20.18 -16.92
C ASN A 4 5.69 19.87 -15.51
N PHE A 5 6.57 19.45 -14.60
CA PHE A 5 6.23 19.14 -13.21
C PHE A 5 6.06 20.43 -12.41
N GLN A 6 5.01 20.48 -11.59
CA GLN A 6 4.79 21.62 -10.70
C GLN A 6 5.95 21.73 -9.70
N PRO A 7 6.37 22.96 -9.34
CA PRO A 7 7.38 23.16 -8.31
C PRO A 7 6.84 22.62 -6.97
N VAL A 8 7.60 21.72 -6.35
CA VAL A 8 7.35 21.35 -4.96
C VAL A 8 7.64 22.60 -4.12
N PRO A 9 6.69 23.09 -3.30
CA PRO A 9 6.95 24.21 -2.41
C PRO A 9 8.10 23.87 -1.45
N GLU A 10 8.97 24.85 -1.20
CA GLU A 10 10.05 24.74 -0.21
C GLU A 10 9.43 24.68 1.19
N VAL A 11 9.04 23.48 1.63
CA VAL A 11 8.69 23.23 3.01
C VAL A 11 10.01 23.08 3.76
N VAL A 12 10.39 24.10 4.51
CA VAL A 12 11.52 24.01 5.44
C VAL A 12 11.10 23.04 6.55
N PRO A 13 11.72 21.86 6.68
CA PRO A 13 11.39 20.95 7.77
C PRO A 13 11.88 21.57 9.08
N GLU A 14 10.98 21.78 10.03
CA GLU A 14 11.37 22.07 11.42
C GLU A 14 11.99 20.80 11.99
N VAL A 15 13.32 20.78 12.08
CA VAL A 15 14.10 19.67 12.64
C VAL A 15 14.01 19.71 14.16
N GLU A 16 13.12 18.92 14.75
CA GLU A 16 13.29 18.49 16.14
C GLU A 16 14.42 17.45 16.17
N LYS A 17 15.55 17.83 16.77
CA LYS A 17 16.72 16.96 16.93
C LYS A 17 16.40 15.80 17.87
N SER A 18 16.41 14.59 17.34
CA SER A 18 16.65 13.37 18.12
C SER A 18 18.02 12.83 17.72
N ASP A 19 18.85 12.56 18.74
CA ASP A 19 20.27 12.22 18.62
C ASP A 19 20.48 10.75 18.19
N ASP A 20 20.04 10.40 16.97
CA ASP A 20 20.51 9.20 16.27
C ASP A 20 21.20 9.68 14.98
N GLU A 21 22.53 9.78 15.03
CA GLU A 21 23.41 10.09 13.88
C GLU A 21 23.48 8.87 12.95
N GLU A 22 22.38 8.54 12.28
CA GLU A 22 22.46 7.99 10.93
C GLU A 22 22.51 9.20 9.98
N GLU A 23 23.72 9.63 9.61
CA GLU A 23 23.91 10.49 8.44
C GLU A 23 23.32 9.73 7.24
N SER A 24 22.06 9.97 6.92
CA SER A 24 21.53 9.66 5.61
C SER A 24 22.27 10.60 4.66
N GLU A 25 23.35 10.11 4.05
CA GLU A 25 23.98 10.80 2.93
C GLU A 25 22.88 11.08 1.90
N GLU A 26 22.38 12.31 1.85
CA GLU A 26 21.39 12.71 0.86
C GLU A 26 22.01 12.52 -0.52
N TYR A 27 21.54 11.48 -1.22
CA TYR A 27 22.08 11.04 -2.50
C TYR A 27 21.92 12.15 -3.55
N THR A 28 23.06 12.73 -3.98
CA THR A 28 23.13 13.74 -5.03
C THR A 28 23.71 13.13 -6.31
N GLY A 29 22.86 12.56 -7.16
CA GLY A 29 23.26 12.14 -8.52
C GLY A 29 23.35 13.27 -9.57
N PRO A 30 23.26 12.94 -10.87
CA PRO A 30 23.84 13.74 -11.94
C PRO A 30 23.06 15.03 -12.26
N ILE A 31 23.81 16.07 -12.60
CA ILE A 31 23.31 17.39 -12.98
C ILE A 31 22.86 17.37 -14.45
N CYS A 32 21.67 17.89 -14.74
CA CYS A 32 21.20 18.03 -16.12
C CYS A 32 22.01 19.08 -16.88
N GLU A 33 22.69 18.69 -17.95
CA GLU A 33 23.53 19.62 -18.75
C GLU A 33 22.76 20.75 -19.44
N LYS A 34 21.42 20.64 -19.56
CA LYS A 34 20.58 21.66 -20.23
C LYS A 34 20.01 22.71 -19.27
N CYS A 35 19.71 22.33 -18.03
CA CYS A 35 19.05 23.22 -17.05
C CYS A 35 19.72 23.25 -15.67
N GLU A 36 20.88 22.60 -15.55
CA GLU A 36 21.69 22.47 -14.34
C GLU A 36 20.94 21.93 -13.12
N SER A 37 19.78 21.31 -13.36
CA SER A 37 18.94 20.77 -12.31
C SER A 37 19.43 19.39 -11.88
N GLN A 38 19.51 19.16 -10.57
CA GLN A 38 19.72 17.84 -9.97
C GLN A 38 18.46 16.95 -10.04
N ARG A 39 17.37 17.39 -10.67
CA ARG A 39 16.10 16.64 -10.76
C ARG A 39 16.16 15.37 -11.63
N LEU A 40 17.24 15.11 -12.36
CA LEU A 40 17.37 13.87 -13.15
C LEU A 40 17.41 12.62 -12.26
N ILE A 41 18.02 12.74 -11.08
CA ILE A 41 18.05 11.71 -10.04
C ILE A 41 16.64 11.28 -9.66
N LEU A 42 15.77 12.27 -9.42
CA LEU A 42 14.41 12.01 -8.99
C LEU A 42 13.62 11.28 -10.08
N ILE A 43 13.88 11.56 -11.35
CA ILE A 43 13.21 10.87 -12.47
C ILE A 43 13.68 9.40 -12.55
N GLU A 44 14.99 9.14 -12.48
CA GLU A 44 15.53 7.78 -12.50
C GLU A 44 15.14 6.98 -11.25
N GLN A 45 15.13 7.62 -10.07
CA GLN A 45 14.65 7.03 -8.82
C GLN A 45 13.16 6.71 -8.87
N ILE A 46 12.31 7.65 -9.33
CA ILE A 46 10.87 7.39 -9.51
C ILE A 46 10.66 6.21 -10.46
N GLN A 47 11.43 6.11 -11.55
CA GLN A 47 11.33 4.98 -12.47
C GLN A 47 11.75 3.66 -11.82
N TYR A 48 12.81 3.68 -11.01
CA TYR A 48 13.27 2.50 -10.27
C TYR A 48 12.24 2.04 -9.23
N GLU A 49 11.77 2.94 -8.37
CA GLU A 49 10.77 2.64 -7.35
C GLU A 49 9.43 2.19 -7.96
N HIS A 50 9.02 2.82 -9.06
CA HIS A 50 7.82 2.40 -9.79
C HIS A 50 7.96 0.98 -10.34
N LYS A 51 9.13 0.63 -10.87
CA LYS A 51 9.40 -0.73 -11.36
C LYS A 51 9.36 -1.74 -10.22
N LEU A 52 9.99 -1.42 -9.08
CA LEU A 52 9.99 -2.28 -7.91
C LEU A 52 8.58 -2.50 -7.36
N ALA A 53 7.78 -1.44 -7.26
CA ALA A 53 6.37 -1.51 -6.85
C ALA A 53 5.54 -2.35 -7.82
N LEU A 54 5.72 -2.18 -9.13
CA LEU A 54 5.03 -2.96 -10.15
C LEU A 54 5.39 -4.44 -10.08
N ASP A 55 6.67 -4.76 -9.90
CA ASP A 55 7.14 -6.15 -9.78
C ASP A 55 6.62 -6.79 -8.48
N HIS A 56 6.57 -6.05 -7.37
CA HIS A 56 5.94 -6.50 -6.13
C HIS A 56 4.45 -6.82 -6.33
N VAL A 57 3.69 -5.91 -6.94
CA VAL A 57 2.25 -6.11 -7.22
C VAL A 57 2.03 -7.33 -8.10
N ARG A 58 2.86 -7.55 -9.13
CA ARG A 58 2.75 -8.74 -10.00
C ARG A 58 2.95 -10.05 -9.25
N ILE A 59 3.79 -10.07 -8.23
CA ILE A 59 4.06 -11.26 -7.42
C ILE A 59 2.98 -11.45 -6.35
N MET A 60 2.50 -10.36 -5.75
CA MET A 60 1.56 -10.40 -4.63
C MET A 60 0.09 -10.49 -5.04
N ALA A 61 -0.30 -9.93 -6.19
CA ALA A 61 -1.69 -9.91 -6.63
C ALA A 61 -2.16 -11.31 -7.05
N GLN A 62 -2.85 -11.99 -6.13
CA GLN A 62 -3.41 -13.32 -6.36
C GLN A 62 -4.83 -13.25 -6.95
N ALA A 63 -5.65 -12.30 -6.48
CA ALA A 63 -7.00 -12.10 -6.96
C ALA A 63 -7.03 -11.28 -8.27
N THR A 64 -7.93 -11.63 -9.18
CA THR A 64 -8.27 -10.77 -10.32
C THR A 64 -9.09 -9.56 -9.85
N ILE A 65 -9.12 -8.49 -10.67
CA ILE A 65 -9.92 -7.28 -10.38
C ILE A 65 -11.38 -7.63 -10.06
N LYS A 66 -11.97 -8.58 -10.80
CA LYS A 66 -13.36 -9.01 -10.60
C LYS A 66 -13.55 -9.69 -9.24
N GLN A 67 -12.65 -10.60 -8.90
CA GLN A 67 -12.70 -11.32 -7.62
C GLN A 67 -12.49 -10.38 -6.45
N ALA A 68 -11.51 -9.47 -6.53
CA ALA A 68 -11.27 -8.47 -5.49
C ALA A 68 -12.50 -7.58 -5.24
N ASN A 69 -13.10 -7.05 -6.31
CA ASN A 69 -14.32 -6.24 -6.18
C ASN A 69 -15.48 -7.03 -5.57
N GLN A 70 -15.66 -8.30 -5.97
CA GLN A 70 -16.71 -9.15 -5.42
C GLN A 70 -16.47 -9.47 -3.94
N ILE A 71 -15.23 -9.69 -3.51
CA ILE A 71 -14.88 -9.86 -2.09
C ILE A 71 -15.24 -8.58 -1.33
N ILE A 72 -14.83 -7.41 -1.83
CA ILE A 72 -15.11 -6.10 -1.21
C ILE A 72 -16.61 -5.90 -1.04
N GLU A 73 -17.40 -6.13 -2.09
CA GLU A 73 -18.87 -5.99 -2.06
C GLU A 73 -19.51 -6.91 -1.02
N LYS A 74 -19.01 -8.14 -0.84
CA LYS A 74 -19.54 -9.08 0.16
C LYS A 74 -19.20 -8.65 1.59
N VAL A 75 -17.96 -8.21 1.85
CA VAL A 75 -17.49 -7.98 3.21
C VAL A 75 -17.82 -6.58 3.74
N ILE A 76 -18.05 -5.58 2.87
CA ILE A 76 -18.36 -4.20 3.28
C ILE A 76 -19.70 -4.07 4.02
N GLU A 77 -20.58 -5.07 3.89
CA GLU A 77 -21.86 -5.12 4.60
C GLU A 77 -21.72 -5.56 6.07
N LEU A 78 -20.55 -6.05 6.48
CA LEU A 78 -20.29 -6.49 7.85
C LEU A 78 -20.08 -5.31 8.79
N GLU A 79 -20.53 -5.46 10.04
CA GLU A 79 -20.59 -4.38 11.03
C GLU A 79 -19.25 -3.67 11.25
N HIS A 80 -18.16 -4.43 11.30
CA HIS A 80 -16.83 -3.90 11.62
C HIS A 80 -15.94 -3.65 10.40
N VAL A 81 -16.46 -3.85 9.18
CA VAL A 81 -15.67 -3.73 7.95
C VAL A 81 -15.97 -2.41 7.25
N ASN A 82 -14.96 -1.56 7.15
CA ASN A 82 -14.99 -0.33 6.35
C ASN A 82 -14.20 -0.52 5.04
N ASP A 83 -14.14 0.52 4.20
CA ASP A 83 -13.43 0.48 2.90
C ASP A 83 -11.97 0.03 3.04
N TYR A 84 -11.29 0.48 4.09
CA TYR A 84 -9.91 0.11 4.37
C TYR A 84 -9.79 -1.39 4.65
N TYR A 85 -10.65 -1.93 5.52
CA TYR A 85 -10.63 -3.34 5.87
C TYR A 85 -11.10 -4.24 4.73
N ALA A 86 -12.10 -3.81 3.95
CA ALA A 86 -12.54 -4.55 2.79
C ALA A 86 -11.42 -4.70 1.75
N ALA A 87 -10.71 -3.60 1.45
CA ALA A 87 -9.53 -3.63 0.59
C ALA A 87 -8.43 -4.54 1.18
N LYS A 88 -8.19 -4.46 2.49
CA LYS A 88 -7.16 -5.27 3.14
C LYS A 88 -7.49 -6.77 3.11
N ILE A 89 -8.75 -7.14 3.29
CA ILE A 89 -9.23 -8.52 3.17
C ILE A 89 -9.04 -9.03 1.74
N ALA A 90 -9.36 -8.22 0.73
CA ALA A 90 -9.17 -8.57 -0.68
C ALA A 90 -7.68 -8.71 -1.08
N ASP A 91 -6.79 -7.94 -0.45
CA ASP A 91 -5.33 -8.05 -0.66
C ASP A 91 -4.71 -9.26 0.05
N VAL A 92 -5.15 -9.55 1.28
CA VAL A 92 -4.56 -10.61 2.13
C VAL A 92 -5.15 -11.98 1.84
N LEU A 93 -6.41 -12.05 1.42
CA LEU A 93 -7.16 -13.29 1.16
C LEU A 93 -7.10 -14.28 2.34
N PRO A 94 -7.57 -13.89 3.54
CA PRO A 94 -7.47 -14.72 4.74
C PRO A 94 -8.21 -16.06 4.57
N MET A 95 -7.57 -17.16 4.95
CA MET A 95 -8.14 -18.52 4.88
C MET A 95 -8.42 -19.12 6.25
N HIS A 96 -7.80 -18.57 7.30
CA HIS A 96 -7.94 -19.04 8.67
C HIS A 96 -8.40 -17.91 9.61
N PRO A 97 -9.08 -18.25 10.72
CA PRO A 97 -9.53 -17.27 11.72
C PRO A 97 -8.40 -16.37 12.25
N ASP A 98 -7.19 -16.91 12.38
CA ASP A 98 -6.04 -16.14 12.87
C ASP A 98 -5.54 -15.11 11.85
N ASP A 99 -5.73 -15.36 10.55
CA ASP A 99 -5.42 -14.38 9.50
C ASP A 99 -6.37 -13.18 9.62
N VAL A 100 -7.66 -13.45 9.80
CA VAL A 100 -8.67 -12.40 10.01
C VAL A 100 -8.35 -11.62 11.28
N ARG A 101 -8.08 -12.30 12.41
CA ARG A 101 -7.69 -11.62 13.66
C ARG A 101 -6.44 -10.75 13.48
N SER A 102 -5.49 -11.18 12.65
CA SER A 102 -4.27 -10.42 12.38
C SER A 102 -4.54 -9.12 11.63
N ILE A 103 -5.54 -9.09 10.74
CA ILE A 103 -5.95 -7.87 10.02
C ILE A 103 -6.48 -6.80 11.00
N PHE A 104 -7.25 -7.23 12.01
CA PHE A 104 -7.89 -6.33 12.98
C PHE A 104 -7.12 -6.19 14.30
N ALA A 105 -5.89 -6.70 14.39
CA ALA A 105 -5.15 -6.82 15.65
C ALA A 105 -4.89 -5.48 16.37
N ARG A 106 -4.94 -4.36 15.64
CA ARG A 106 -4.70 -3.01 16.19
C ARG A 106 -5.99 -2.29 16.60
N GLU A 107 -7.14 -2.93 16.42
CA GLU A 107 -8.43 -2.32 16.73
C GLU A 107 -8.82 -2.44 18.21
N ARG A 108 -9.72 -1.55 18.63
CA ARG A 108 -10.26 -1.54 20.01
C ARG A 108 -11.48 -2.43 20.19
N PHE A 109 -11.84 -3.19 19.16
CA PHE A 109 -12.92 -4.17 19.17
C PHE A 109 -12.40 -5.55 18.76
N SER A 110 -13.21 -6.57 19.00
CA SER A 110 -12.96 -7.94 18.54
C SER A 110 -14.09 -8.40 17.65
N LEU A 111 -13.76 -9.05 16.54
CA LEU A 111 -14.76 -9.66 15.68
C LEU A 111 -15.40 -10.88 16.35
N GLY A 112 -16.70 -11.06 16.10
CA GLY A 112 -17.42 -12.27 16.47
C GLY A 112 -17.00 -13.47 15.62
N HIS A 113 -17.25 -14.69 16.12
CA HIS A 113 -16.95 -15.91 15.35
C HIS A 113 -17.70 -15.94 14.01
N ASP A 114 -18.98 -15.55 14.02
CA ASP A 114 -19.84 -15.53 12.83
C ASP A 114 -19.33 -14.53 11.78
N GLU A 115 -18.81 -13.38 12.21
CA GLU A 115 -18.27 -12.36 11.32
C GLU A 115 -16.93 -12.81 10.71
N ILE A 116 -16.07 -13.45 11.51
CA ILE A 116 -14.82 -14.07 11.03
C ILE A 116 -15.13 -15.14 9.98
N ASP A 117 -16.10 -16.01 10.24
CA ASP A 117 -16.46 -17.10 9.32
C ASP A 117 -17.10 -16.55 8.04
N SER A 118 -17.85 -15.45 8.14
CA SER A 118 -18.42 -14.74 6.99
C SER A 118 -17.33 -14.15 6.08
N ILE A 119 -16.30 -13.55 6.67
CA ILE A 119 -15.14 -13.03 5.92
C ILE A 119 -14.43 -14.16 5.18
N ILE A 120 -14.12 -15.27 5.86
CA ILE A 120 -13.42 -16.41 5.25
C ILE A 120 -14.28 -17.00 4.12
N SER A 121 -15.58 -17.18 4.36
CA SER A 121 -16.51 -17.73 3.35
C SER A 121 -16.60 -16.84 2.11
N ALA A 122 -16.66 -15.52 2.28
CA ALA A 122 -16.68 -14.58 1.16
C ALA A 122 -15.42 -14.72 0.28
N VAL A 123 -14.25 -14.92 0.90
CA VAL A 123 -12.98 -15.13 0.19
C VAL A 123 -12.96 -16.49 -0.51
N THR A 124 -13.25 -17.58 0.20
CA THR A 124 -13.17 -18.94 -0.37
C THR A 124 -14.13 -19.13 -1.53
N GLU A 125 -15.40 -18.72 -1.38
CA GLU A 125 -16.40 -18.82 -2.45
C GLU A 125 -16.01 -18.04 -3.72
N THR A 126 -15.26 -16.95 -3.57
CA THR A 126 -14.90 -16.09 -4.70
C THR A 126 -13.61 -16.56 -5.37
N MET A 127 -12.73 -17.23 -4.64
CA MET A 127 -11.45 -17.74 -5.13
C MET A 127 -11.53 -19.17 -5.72
N GLU A 128 -12.52 -19.96 -5.31
CA GLU A 128 -12.75 -21.31 -5.84
C GLU A 128 -13.47 -21.34 -7.20
N VAL A 129 -13.93 -20.19 -7.70
CA VAL A 129 -14.64 -20.00 -8.97
C VAL A 129 -13.70 -19.52 -10.07
#